data_AF-X6LAD2-F1
#
_entry.id   AF-X6LAD2-F1
#
_cell.length_a   1.000
_cell.length_b   1.000
_cell.length_c   1.000
_cell.angle_alpha   90.00
_cell.angle_beta   90.00
_cell.angle_gamma   90.00
#
_symmetry.space_group_name_H-M   'P 1'
#
loop_
_entity.id
_entity.type
_entity.pdbx_description
1 polymer ?
#
loop_
_entity_poly.entity_id
_entity_poly.type
_entity_poly.pdbx_seq_one_letter_code
_entity_poly.pdbx_strand_id
1 'polypeptide(L)'
;MIGDTMHIKLTRNNELQKLLHEVIKNDYLHNLFSEENTTNLIIDKSIKEQIKYNEKDENGELILNDLILTILNELKILYHDDIHKQMGYPLQLHQIC
;
A
#
# COMPACT_ATOMS: atom_id res chain seq x y z
N MET A 1 -17.73 24.95 -2.26
CA MET A 1 -17.77 23.54 -1.83
C MET A 1 -17.48 22.70 -3.05
N ILE A 2 -16.19 22.47 -3.32
CA ILE A 2 -15.77 21.63 -4.43
C ILE A 2 -15.68 20.24 -3.83
N GLY A 3 -16.49 19.32 -4.34
CA GLY A 3 -16.44 17.93 -3.92
C GLY A 3 -15.08 17.38 -4.28
N ASP A 4 -14.22 17.22 -3.27
CA ASP A 4 -13.06 16.34 -3.30
C ASP A 4 -13.57 14.93 -3.52
N THR A 5 -13.92 14.65 -4.77
CA THR A 5 -13.97 13.31 -5.30
C THR A 5 -12.51 12.89 -5.29
N MET A 6 -12.04 12.37 -4.16
CA MET A 6 -10.78 11.67 -4.05
C MET A 6 -10.85 10.60 -5.12
N HIS A 7 -10.30 10.91 -6.29
CA HIS A 7 -10.02 9.96 -7.34
C HIS A 7 -9.01 9.02 -6.70
N ILE A 8 -9.51 7.98 -6.01
CA ILE A 8 -8.76 6.78 -5.72
C ILE A 8 -8.43 6.26 -7.10
N LYS A 9 -7.29 6.71 -7.63
CA LYS A 9 -6.76 6.27 -8.90
C LYS A 9 -6.37 4.83 -8.60
N LEU A 10 -7.31 3.90 -8.81
CA LEU A 10 -7.11 2.46 -8.78
C LEU A 10 -5.97 2.18 -9.74
N THR A 11 -4.77 2.25 -9.19
CA THR A 11 -3.54 2.16 -9.93
C THR A 11 -3.36 0.67 -10.07
N ARG A 12 -3.68 0.17 -11.27
CA ARG A 12 -3.43 -1.23 -11.67
C ARG A 12 -1.94 -1.41 -11.86
N ASN A 13 -1.18 -1.25 -10.78
CA ASN A 13 0.18 -1.73 -10.72
C ASN A 13 0.12 -3.16 -10.21
N ASN A 14 -0.08 -4.08 -11.16
CA ASN A 14 -0.21 -5.51 -10.87
C ASN A 14 1.01 -6.04 -10.09
N GLU A 15 2.20 -5.46 -10.29
CA GLU A 15 3.42 -5.92 -9.63
C GLU A 15 3.48 -5.43 -8.17
N LEU A 16 3.11 -4.18 -7.89
CA LEU A 16 3.01 -3.69 -6.52
C LEU A 16 1.90 -4.40 -5.74
N GLN A 17 0.76 -4.70 -6.40
CA GLN A 17 -0.31 -5.48 -5.78
C GLN A 17 0.16 -6.89 -5.39
N LYS A 18 0.84 -7.61 -6.29
CA LYS A 18 1.42 -8.93 -6.00
C LYS A 18 2.46 -8.86 -4.89
N LEU A 19 3.33 -7.85 -4.92
CA LEU A 19 4.34 -7.66 -3.88
C LEU A 19 3.70 -7.49 -2.51
N LEU A 20 2.72 -6.59 -2.38
CA LEU A 20 2.04 -6.36 -1.10
C LEU A 20 1.19 -7.56 -0.68
N HIS A 21 0.60 -8.29 -1.63
CA HIS A 21 -0.09 -9.54 -1.34
C HIS A 21 0.84 -10.55 -0.67
N GLU A 22 2.02 -10.77 -1.25
CA GLU A 22 3.04 -11.66 -0.68
C GLU A 22 3.53 -11.17 0.69
N VAL A 23 3.73 -9.86 0.89
CA VAL A 23 4.10 -9.32 2.21
C VAL A 23 3.01 -9.62 3.26
N ILE A 24 1.74 -9.44 2.92
CA ILE A 24 0.60 -9.73 3.82
C ILE A 24 0.48 -11.22 4.10
N LYS A 25 0.69 -12.07 3.09
CA LYS A 25 0.68 -13.54 3.18
C LYS A 25 1.80 -14.08 4.09
N ASN A 26 2.91 -13.35 4.20
CA ASN A 26 4.02 -13.66 5.11
C ASN A 26 3.88 -12.97 6.49
N ASP A 27 2.66 -12.59 6.90
CA ASP A 27 2.33 -11.99 8.20
C ASP A 27 2.97 -10.61 8.51
N TYR A 28 3.44 -9.90 7.48
CA TYR A 28 4.02 -8.56 7.60
C TYR A 28 3.03 -7.43 7.31
N LEU A 29 1.72 -7.70 7.42
CA LEU A 29 0.67 -6.70 7.21
C LEU A 29 0.87 -5.46 8.11
N HIS A 30 1.29 -5.66 9.36
CA HIS A 30 1.55 -4.61 10.34
C HIS A 30 2.70 -3.66 9.95
N ASN A 31 3.61 -4.08 9.07
CA ASN A 31 4.68 -3.21 8.55
C ASN A 31 4.20 -2.29 7.43
N LEU A 32 3.01 -2.53 6.88
CA LEU A 32 2.46 -1.73 5.77
C LEU A 32 1.65 -0.52 6.27
N PHE A 33 1.42 -0.41 7.58
CA PHE A 33 0.75 0.73 8.21
C PHE A 33 1.49 1.15 9.48
N SER A 34 1.32 2.42 9.89
CA SER A 34 2.04 2.99 11.04
C SER A 34 1.79 2.22 12.35
N GLU A 35 2.86 2.12 13.16
CA GLU A 35 3.05 1.37 14.41
C GLU A 35 2.03 1.66 15.53
N GLU A 36 1.15 2.64 15.38
CA GLU A 36 0.19 3.04 16.43
C GLU A 36 -0.91 2.00 16.66
N ASN A 37 -1.08 1.04 15.74
CA ASN A 37 -2.03 -0.05 15.90
C ASN A 37 -1.33 -1.26 16.54
N THR A 38 -1.46 -1.38 17.86
CA THR A 38 -1.09 -2.59 18.61
C THR A 38 -1.61 -3.83 17.87
N THR A 39 -0.74 -4.82 17.61
CA THR A 39 -1.09 -6.09 16.95
C THR A 39 -2.36 -6.66 17.57
N ASN A 40 -3.47 -6.50 16.86
CA ASN A 40 -4.80 -6.91 17.30
C ASN A 40 -5.46 -7.60 16.13
N LEU A 41 -5.74 -8.89 16.30
CA LEU A 41 -6.36 -9.74 15.27
C LEU A 41 -7.67 -9.15 14.71
N ILE A 42 -8.38 -8.33 15.49
CA ILE A 42 -9.59 -7.63 15.06
C ILE A 42 -9.26 -6.54 14.05
N ILE A 43 -8.17 -5.78 14.28
CA ILE A 43 -7.70 -4.72 13.39
C ILE A 43 -7.19 -5.33 12.09
N ASP A 44 -6.39 -6.39 12.16
CA ASP A 44 -5.86 -7.09 10.98
C ASP A 44 -6.98 -7.58 10.05
N LYS A 45 -8.04 -8.16 10.64
CA LYS A 45 -9.20 -8.62 9.88
C LYS A 45 -9.92 -7.44 9.22
N SER A 46 -10.15 -6.35 9.94
CA SER A 46 -10.80 -5.15 9.40
C SER A 46 -9.99 -4.53 8.25
N ILE A 47 -8.67 -4.48 8.38
CA ILE A 47 -7.78 -3.96 7.33
C ILE A 47 -7.82 -4.87 6.11
N LYS A 48 -7.68 -6.19 6.28
CA LYS A 48 -7.79 -7.18 5.19
C LYS A 48 -9.11 -7.05 4.43
N GLU A 49 -10.22 -6.83 5.13
CA GLU A 49 -11.53 -6.58 4.51
C GLU A 49 -11.54 -5.27 3.70
N GLN A 50 -11.01 -4.17 4.25
CA GLN A 50 -11.00 -2.87 3.57
C GLN A 50 -10.13 -2.86 2.30
N ILE A 51 -9.01 -3.60 2.28
CA ILE A 51 -8.13 -3.71 1.12
C ILE A 51 -8.52 -4.87 0.17
N LYS A 52 -9.64 -5.56 0.43
CA LYS A 52 -10.08 -6.75 -0.31
C LYS A 52 -9.01 -7.85 -0.41
N TYR A 53 -8.25 -8.07 0.66
CA TYR A 53 -7.24 -9.13 0.67
C TYR A 53 -7.92 -10.50 0.55
N ASN A 54 -7.45 -11.30 -0.42
CA ASN A 54 -7.86 -12.70 -0.60
C ASN A 54 -6.60 -13.57 -0.70
N GLU A 55 -6.35 -14.37 0.33
CA GLU A 55 -5.17 -15.24 0.44
C GLU A 55 -5.00 -16.20 -0.75
N LYS A 56 -6.11 -16.63 -1.38
CA LYS A 56 -6.10 -17.59 -2.50
C LYS A 56 -5.98 -16.93 -3.87
N ASP A 57 -6.01 -15.61 -3.92
CA ASP A 57 -6.02 -14.85 -5.17
C ASP A 57 -4.82 -13.92 -5.22
N GLU A 58 -3.68 -14.49 -5.62
CA GLU A 58 -2.40 -13.79 -5.76
C GLU A 58 -2.43 -12.73 -6.88
N ASN A 59 -3.38 -12.84 -7.82
CA ASN A 59 -3.64 -11.84 -8.86
C ASN A 59 -4.82 -10.91 -8.50
N GLY A 60 -5.29 -11.00 -7.25
CA GLY A 60 -6.57 -10.44 -6.83
C GLY A 60 -6.61 -8.91 -6.80
N GLU A 61 -7.83 -8.39 -6.65
CA GLU A 61 -8.16 -6.96 -6.59
C GLU A 61 -7.68 -6.26 -5.29
N LEU A 62 -6.45 -6.52 -4.83
CA LEU A 62 -5.89 -5.86 -3.65
C LEU A 62 -5.97 -4.34 -3.86
N ILE A 63 -6.76 -3.66 -3.04
CA ILE A 63 -6.96 -2.22 -3.16
C ILE A 63 -5.75 -1.52 -2.55
N LEU A 64 -4.97 -0.87 -3.41
CA LEU A 64 -3.89 0.03 -2.99
C LEU A 64 -4.51 1.35 -2.50
N ASN A 65 -4.64 1.49 -1.18
CA ASN A 65 -5.15 2.69 -0.53
C ASN A 65 -4.08 3.22 0.43
N ASP A 66 -3.56 4.41 0.16
CA ASP A 66 -2.51 5.07 0.93
C ASP A 66 -2.96 5.66 2.28
N LEU A 67 -4.28 5.76 2.51
CA LEU A 67 -4.83 6.07 3.82
C LEU A 67 -4.83 4.85 4.76
N ILE A 68 -4.89 3.64 4.18
CA ILE A 68 -4.89 2.37 4.94
C ILE A 68 -3.47 1.81 5.01
N LEU A 69 -2.79 1.71 3.87
CA LEU A 69 -1.42 1.24 3.72
C LEU A 69 -0.50 2.47 3.72
N THR A 70 -0.18 3.00 4.91
CA THR A 70 0.59 4.25 5.06
C THR A 70 1.95 4.21 4.39
N ILE A 71 2.52 3.01 4.19
CA ILE A 71 3.73 2.80 3.40
C ILE A 71 3.64 3.41 2.00
N LEU A 72 2.46 3.39 1.37
CA LEU A 72 2.25 3.98 0.04
C LEU A 72 2.36 5.51 0.11
N ASN A 73 1.87 6.13 1.18
CA ASN A 73 2.01 7.56 1.41
C ASN A 73 3.47 7.94 1.68
N GLU A 74 4.18 7.15 2.50
CA GLU A 74 5.61 7.33 2.78
C GLU A 74 6.45 7.24 1.50
N LEU A 75 6.18 6.26 0.63
CA LEU A 75 6.85 6.12 -0.66
C LEU A 75 6.60 7.33 -1.58
N LYS A 76 5.39 7.89 -1.58
CA LYS A 76 5.07 9.12 -2.33
C LYS A 76 5.88 10.31 -1.80
N ILE A 77 5.98 10.48 -0.48
CA ILE A 77 6.78 11.54 0.13
C ILE A 77 8.25 11.37 -0.25
N LEU A 78 8.79 10.16 -0.11
CA LEU A 78 10.19 9.86 -0.46
C LEU A 78 10.50 10.11 -1.95
N TYR A 79 9.54 9.81 -2.83
CA TYR A 79 9.65 10.12 -4.25
C TYR A 79 9.69 11.64 -4.51
N HIS A 80 9.00 12.45 -3.72
CA HIS A 80 9.01 13.91 -3.88
C HIS A 80 10.21 14.61 -3.20
N ASP A 81 10.88 13.95 -2.25
CA ASP A 81 12.04 14.49 -1.52
C ASP A 81 13.35 14.45 -2.37
N ASP A 82 13.34 13.79 -3.53
CA ASP A 82 14.54 13.61 -4.38
C ASP A 82 15.71 12.84 -3.72
N ILE A 83 15.68 12.55 -2.41
CA ILE A 83 16.66 11.71 -1.69
C ILE A 83 16.80 10.34 -2.34
N HIS A 84 15.70 9.79 -2.86
CA HIS A 84 15.69 8.51 -3.58
C HIS A 84 16.65 8.50 -4.78
N LYS A 85 16.97 9.66 -5.39
CA LYS A 85 17.93 9.77 -6.50
C LYS A 85 19.35 9.38 -6.08
N GLN A 86 19.65 9.43 -4.78
CA GLN A 86 20.96 9.08 -4.21
C GLN A 86 21.04 7.63 -3.72
N MET A 87 19.94 6.87 -3.72
CA MET A 87 19.88 5.50 -3.18
C MET A 87 20.55 4.43 -4.07
N GLY A 88 21.22 4.81 -5.17
CA GLY A 88 21.81 3.87 -6.14
C GLY A 88 20.80 3.18 -7.06
N TYR A 89 19.53 3.13 -6.65
CA TYR A 89 18.37 2.65 -7.41
C TYR A 89 17.23 3.68 -7.28
N PRO A 90 17.19 4.71 -8.15
CA PRO A 90 16.16 5.74 -8.08
C PRO A 90 14.76 5.17 -8.25
N LEU A 91 13.84 5.57 -7.37
CA LEU A 91 12.41 5.27 -7.50
C LEU A 91 11.85 5.85 -8.80
N GLN A 92 11.03 5.07 -9.50
CA GLN A 92 10.31 5.50 -10.69
C GLN A 92 8.82 5.63 -10.38
N LEU A 93 8.17 6.69 -10.89
CA LEU A 93 6.77 6.97 -10.56
C LEU A 93 5.82 5.81 -10.86
N HIS A 94 6.03 5.08 -11.96
CA HIS A 94 5.19 3.93 -12.32
C HIS A 94 5.35 2.72 -11.37
N GLN A 95 6.39 2.70 -10.55
CA GLN A 95 6.56 1.69 -9.49
C GLN A 95 5.70 2.01 -8.27
N ILE A 96 5.26 3.27 -8.14
CA ILE A 96 4.46 3.79 -7.03
C ILE A 96 2.99 4.00 -7.48
N CYS A 97 2.77 4.35 -8.75
CA CYS A 97 1.48 4.64 -9.39
C CYS A 97 1.23 3.70 -10.59
#